data_AF-A0A955J5R7-F1
#
_entry.id   AF-A0A955J5R7-F1
#
_cell.length_a   1.000
_cell.length_b   1.000
_cell.length_c   1.000
_cell.angle_alpha   90.00
_cell.angle_beta   90.00
_cell.angle_gamma   90.00
#
_symmetry.space_group_name_H-M   'P 1'
#
loop_
_entity.id
_entity.type
_entity.pdbx_description
1 polymer ?
#
loop_
_entity_poly.entity_id
_entity_poly.type
_entity_poly.pdbx_seq_one_letter_code
_entity_poly.pdbx_strand_id
1 'polypeptide(L)'
;MTLTLTLLLRVSVAVAVLGVVIALIAFLCDTVRLRGRRVLRCPRCWYSMADAPSMTCPECGRTARTSRQLTRFRYRWRTTLLGLLIAATGVTGFVVVLRLTPASVSRLPSWLLVRMVDPNPPLPGPNRSGQGAMSPPMSQALADEMWHRYQLGRLSRAHRALSAQRQFATRPPISITARSTWPADLPLRVHPTGDFSGPLPRVCMIEPQFAGGEDITLYDSGWGTIGHSRNFVVPADGMVLGPMPADVDEIVCVVRLLEAGEQVYREVVTMKVAATPGTERPHTAP
;
A
#
# COMPACT_ATOMS: atom_id res chain seq x y z
N MET A 1 -9.01 9.33 -1.78
CA MET A 1 -8.72 9.08 -3.21
C MET A 1 -8.00 10.21 -3.96
N THR A 2 -8.31 11.49 -3.71
CA THR A 2 -7.66 12.62 -4.42
C THR A 2 -6.15 12.67 -4.20
N LEU A 3 -5.68 12.42 -2.98
CA LEU A 3 -4.24 12.42 -2.64
C LEU A 3 -3.44 11.33 -3.38
N THR A 4 -3.96 10.11 -3.51
CA THR A 4 -3.24 9.02 -4.20
C THR A 4 -3.17 9.28 -5.71
N LEU A 5 -4.27 9.70 -6.32
CA LEU A 5 -4.32 9.99 -7.75
C LEU A 5 -3.45 11.21 -8.11
N THR A 6 -3.51 12.27 -7.31
CA THR A 6 -2.63 13.44 -7.48
C THR A 6 -1.15 13.09 -7.30
N LEU A 7 -0.81 12.23 -6.34
CA LEU A 7 0.56 11.74 -6.17
C LEU A 7 1.02 10.93 -7.38
N LEU A 8 0.19 10.01 -7.91
CA LEU A 8 0.51 9.23 -9.11
C LEU A 8 0.71 10.11 -10.34
N LEU A 9 -0.12 11.14 -10.51
CA LEU A 9 0.04 12.14 -11.58
C LEU A 9 1.36 12.90 -11.42
N ARG A 10 1.67 13.40 -10.22
CA ARG A 10 2.92 14.11 -9.93
C ARG A 10 4.15 13.25 -10.20
N VAL A 11 4.13 11.99 -9.77
CA VAL A 11 5.23 11.04 -10.01
C VAL A 11 5.37 10.77 -11.51
N SER A 12 4.28 10.55 -12.24
CA SER A 12 4.33 10.28 -13.69
C SER A 12 4.88 11.48 -14.47
N VAL A 13 4.47 12.70 -14.12
CA VAL A 13 5.00 13.94 -14.70
C VAL A 13 6.48 14.11 -14.34
N ALA A 14 6.88 13.87 -13.09
CA ALA A 14 8.27 13.99 -12.68
C ALA A 14 9.18 13.01 -13.44
N VAL A 15 8.75 11.75 -13.63
CA VAL A 15 9.46 10.76 -14.43
C VAL A 15 9.55 11.18 -15.90
N ALA A 16 8.46 11.71 -16.47
CA ALA A 16 8.44 12.20 -17.84
C ALA A 16 9.45 13.36 -18.04
N VAL A 17 9.41 14.35 -17.16
CA VAL A 17 10.32 15.51 -17.17
C VAL A 17 11.78 15.07 -17.00
N LEU A 18 12.05 14.16 -16.05
CA LEU A 18 13.40 13.62 -15.85
C LEU A 18 13.94 12.94 -17.11
N GLY A 19 13.11 12.12 -17.76
CA GLY A 19 13.48 11.47 -19.04
C GLY A 19 13.79 12.48 -20.15
N VAL A 20 12.96 13.52 -20.28
CA VAL A 20 13.19 14.61 -21.25
C VAL A 20 14.47 15.36 -20.95
N VAL A 21 14.74 15.70 -19.69
CA VAL A 21 15.97 16.39 -19.27
C VAL A 21 17.20 15.54 -19.61
N ILE A 22 17.20 14.25 -19.30
CA ILE A 22 18.30 13.33 -19.66
C ILE A 22 18.50 13.28 -21.18
N ALA A 23 17.42 13.16 -21.95
CA ALA A 23 17.48 13.12 -23.41
C ALA A 23 18.05 14.42 -23.99
N LEU A 24 17.60 15.58 -23.48
CA LEU A 24 18.06 16.90 -23.90
C LEU A 24 19.53 17.14 -23.52
N ILE A 25 19.95 16.79 -22.30
CA ILE A 25 21.36 16.88 -21.88
C ILE A 25 22.23 16.00 -22.78
N ALA A 26 21.84 14.74 -23.01
CA ALA A 26 22.59 13.83 -23.87
C ALA A 26 22.67 14.29 -25.34
N PHE A 27 21.64 14.98 -25.82
CA PHE A 27 21.55 15.47 -27.20
C PHE A 27 22.22 16.85 -27.39
N LEU A 28 22.09 17.75 -26.42
CA LEU A 28 22.48 19.16 -26.54
C LEU A 28 23.80 19.52 -25.85
N CYS A 29 24.27 18.78 -24.83
CA CYS A 29 25.49 19.19 -24.11
C CYS A 29 26.71 19.34 -25.02
N ASP A 30 26.83 18.49 -26.05
CA ASP A 30 27.92 18.61 -27.03
C ASP A 30 27.67 19.76 -28.00
N THR A 31 26.42 20.00 -28.38
CA THR A 31 26.01 21.11 -29.26
C THR A 31 26.26 22.48 -28.63
N VAL A 32 25.84 22.65 -27.37
CA VAL A 32 25.95 23.92 -26.63
C VAL A 32 27.41 24.23 -26.31
N ARG A 33 28.21 23.24 -25.90
CA ARG A 33 29.65 23.44 -25.62
C ARG A 33 30.47 23.87 -26.83
N LEU A 34 30.02 23.52 -28.04
CA LEU A 34 30.71 23.87 -29.29
C LEU A 34 30.18 25.16 -29.93
N ARG A 35 29.09 25.73 -29.42
CA ARG A 35 28.57 27.05 -29.84
C ARG A 35 29.48 28.15 -29.29
N GLY A 36 30.51 28.51 -30.05
CA GLY A 36 31.37 29.68 -29.79
C GLY A 36 32.87 29.40 -29.77
N ARG A 37 33.31 28.14 -29.62
CA ARG A 37 34.73 27.75 -29.73
C ARG A 37 34.87 26.55 -30.64
N ARG A 38 35.70 26.68 -31.69
CA ARG A 38 36.10 25.56 -32.57
C ARG A 38 37.04 24.63 -31.81
N VAL A 39 36.52 23.86 -30.85
CA VAL A 39 37.30 22.85 -30.13
C VAL A 39 37.40 21.61 -31.00
N LEU A 40 38.57 21.39 -31.60
CA LEU A 40 38.86 20.19 -32.39
C LEU A 40 38.94 19.00 -31.44
N ARG A 41 38.18 17.94 -31.69
CA ARG A 41 38.26 16.69 -30.90
C ARG A 41 38.25 15.47 -31.82
N CYS A 42 38.94 14.41 -31.44
CA CYS A 42 38.92 13.17 -32.22
C CYS A 42 37.55 12.47 -32.08
N PRO A 43 36.85 12.10 -33.17
CA PRO A 43 35.52 11.49 -33.09
C PRO A 43 35.50 10.08 -32.47
N ARG A 44 36.67 9.42 -32.35
CA ARG A 44 36.80 8.06 -31.80
C ARG A 44 37.00 8.07 -30.28
N CYS A 45 38.12 8.64 -29.83
CA CYS A 45 38.51 8.66 -28.40
C CYS A 45 38.07 9.94 -27.65
N TRP A 46 37.59 10.97 -28.36
CA TRP A 46 37.17 12.25 -27.77
C TRP A 46 38.31 13.12 -27.20
N TYR A 47 39.56 12.78 -27.50
CA TYR A 47 40.73 13.58 -27.11
C TYR A 47 40.71 14.98 -27.73
N SER A 48 41.14 15.99 -26.96
CA SER A 48 41.23 17.38 -27.42
C SER A 48 42.41 17.54 -28.38
N MET A 49 42.15 18.02 -29.59
CA MET A 49 43.16 18.27 -30.63
C MET A 49 43.47 19.77 -30.75
N ALA A 50 43.27 20.55 -29.68
CA ALA A 50 43.46 22.00 -29.71
C ALA A 50 44.92 22.38 -30.02
N ASP A 51 45.88 21.64 -29.46
CA ASP A 51 47.32 21.92 -29.56
C ASP A 51 48.07 20.91 -30.45
N ALA A 52 47.35 20.01 -31.14
CA ALA A 52 47.97 18.99 -31.97
C ALA A 52 48.44 19.60 -33.31
N PRO A 53 49.75 19.56 -33.65
CA PRO A 53 50.27 20.11 -34.91
C PRO A 53 49.91 19.26 -36.13
N SER A 54 49.38 18.04 -35.94
CA SER A 54 49.01 17.11 -37.01
C SER A 54 47.52 16.74 -36.97
N MET A 55 46.98 16.29 -38.11
CA MET A 55 45.62 15.74 -38.19
C MET A 55 45.52 14.30 -37.65
N THR A 56 46.60 13.75 -37.08
CA THR A 56 46.64 12.41 -36.50
C THR A 56 46.47 12.49 -34.98
N CYS A 57 45.46 11.79 -34.47
CA CYS A 57 45.18 11.77 -33.03
C CYS A 57 46.26 10.99 -32.27
N PRO A 58 46.90 11.57 -31.23
CA PRO A 58 48.00 10.92 -30.51
C PRO A 58 47.54 9.71 -29.69
N GLU A 59 46.31 9.74 -29.16
CA GLU A 59 45.79 8.66 -28.30
C GLU A 59 45.37 7.40 -29.08
N CYS A 60 44.69 7.57 -30.21
CA CYS A 60 44.08 6.45 -30.93
C CYS A 60 44.66 6.19 -32.32
N GLY A 61 45.67 6.98 -32.73
CA GLY A 61 46.33 6.89 -34.03
C GLY A 61 45.44 7.23 -35.25
N ARG A 62 44.19 7.67 -35.05
CA ARG A 62 43.28 7.97 -36.17
C ARG A 62 43.67 9.28 -36.85
N THR A 63 43.97 9.23 -38.14
CA THR A 63 44.17 10.43 -38.99
C THR A 63 42.85 10.91 -39.58
N ALA A 64 42.52 12.19 -39.38
CA ALA A 64 41.37 12.84 -40.01
C ALA A 64 41.71 13.27 -41.44
N ARG A 65 40.79 13.08 -42.39
CA ARG A 65 41.00 13.50 -43.79
C ARG A 65 40.78 14.99 -43.99
N THR A 66 39.93 15.60 -43.16
CA THR A 66 39.58 17.01 -43.22
C THR A 66 39.35 17.57 -41.82
N SER A 67 39.65 18.87 -41.62
CA SER A 67 39.41 19.57 -40.35
C SER A 67 37.93 19.54 -39.93
N ARG A 68 36.99 19.48 -40.89
CA ARG A 68 35.54 19.32 -40.64
C ARG A 68 35.20 17.99 -39.93
N GLN A 69 35.99 16.92 -40.09
CA GLN A 69 35.73 15.66 -39.38
C GLN A 69 36.03 15.76 -37.88
N LEU A 70 36.95 16.65 -37.47
CA LEU A 70 37.31 16.90 -36.07
C LEU A 70 36.28 17.78 -35.33
N THR A 71 35.39 18.44 -36.06
CA THR A 71 34.28 19.22 -35.51
C THR A 71 32.95 18.45 -35.49
N ARG A 72 32.95 17.15 -35.84
CA ARG A 72 31.71 16.36 -35.91
C ARG A 72 31.21 16.00 -34.51
N PHE A 73 29.94 16.30 -34.25
CA PHE A 73 29.28 15.96 -32.98
C PHE A 73 29.20 14.44 -32.77
N ARG A 74 29.44 14.00 -31.53
CA ARG A 74 29.20 12.63 -31.10
C ARG A 74 27.87 12.56 -30.37
N TYR A 75 26.79 12.35 -31.12
CA TYR A 75 25.49 12.10 -30.52
C TYR A 75 25.55 10.84 -29.64
N ARG A 76 25.24 11.00 -28.35
CA ARG A 76 25.13 9.89 -27.40
C ARG A 76 23.78 9.20 -27.54
N TRP A 77 23.50 8.66 -28.74
CA TRP A 77 22.20 8.06 -29.09
C TRP A 77 21.68 7.06 -28.06
N ARG A 78 22.56 6.25 -27.46
CA ARG A 78 22.18 5.30 -26.40
C ARG A 78 21.57 6.00 -25.18
N THR A 79 22.20 7.08 -24.70
CA THR A 79 21.71 7.84 -23.55
C THR A 79 20.47 8.64 -23.90
N THR A 80 20.40 9.20 -25.11
CA THR A 80 19.20 9.89 -25.60
C THR A 80 18.01 8.94 -25.69
N LEU A 81 18.19 7.75 -26.26
CA LEU A 81 17.15 6.72 -26.34
C LEU A 81 16.69 6.27 -24.94
N LEU A 82 17.62 6.09 -24.00
CA LEU A 82 17.27 5.77 -22.61
C LEU A 82 16.41 6.88 -21.98
N GLY A 83 16.78 8.15 -22.14
CA GLY A 83 16.00 9.28 -21.66
C GLY A 83 14.59 9.34 -22.27
N LEU A 84 14.48 9.08 -23.58
CA LEU A 84 13.20 9.02 -24.28
C LEU A 84 12.33 7.84 -23.81
N LEU A 85 12.92 6.67 -23.53
CA LEU A 85 12.18 5.53 -22.97
C LEU A 85 11.65 5.85 -21.58
N ILE A 86 12.46 6.46 -20.72
CA ILE A 86 12.01 6.93 -19.40
C ILE A 86 10.87 7.95 -19.56
N ALA A 87 11.03 8.92 -20.46
CA ALA A 87 10.01 9.92 -20.73
C ALA A 87 8.68 9.28 -21.20
N ALA A 88 8.77 8.33 -22.13
CA ALA A 88 7.63 7.58 -22.63
C ALA A 88 6.91 6.83 -21.51
N THR A 89 7.63 6.17 -20.59
CA THR A 89 6.99 5.50 -19.45
C THR A 89 6.21 6.46 -18.54
N GLY A 90 6.74 7.66 -18.30
CA GLY A 90 6.05 8.71 -17.54
C GLY A 90 4.79 9.21 -18.25
N VAL A 91 4.87 9.45 -19.57
CA VAL A 91 3.72 9.87 -20.39
C VAL A 91 2.64 8.78 -20.45
N THR A 92 3.02 7.52 -20.63
CA THR A 92 2.07 6.40 -20.62
C THR A 92 1.37 6.30 -19.27
N GLY A 93 2.10 6.41 -18.14
CA GLY A 93 1.51 6.45 -16.81
C GLY A 93 0.50 7.58 -16.63
N PHE A 94 0.85 8.80 -17.07
CA PHE A 94 -0.02 9.96 -17.04
C PHE A 94 -1.31 9.77 -17.87
N VAL A 95 -1.18 9.29 -19.11
CA VAL A 95 -2.32 9.04 -20.01
C VAL A 95 -3.23 7.95 -19.46
N VAL A 96 -2.66 6.88 -18.89
CA VAL A 96 -3.46 5.82 -18.25
C VAL A 96 -4.30 6.41 -17.12
N VAL A 97 -3.71 7.22 -16.23
CA VAL A 97 -4.44 7.83 -15.11
C VAL A 97 -5.56 8.76 -15.62
N LEU A 98 -5.32 9.56 -16.66
CA LEU A 98 -6.34 10.43 -17.24
C LEU A 98 -7.46 9.67 -17.97
N ARG A 99 -7.17 8.48 -18.50
CA ARG A 99 -8.14 7.64 -19.23
C ARG A 99 -8.75 6.53 -18.37
N LEU A 100 -8.56 6.56 -17.05
CA LEU A 100 -9.26 5.65 -16.15
C LEU A 100 -10.76 5.94 -16.24
N THR A 101 -11.49 5.06 -16.91
CA THR A 101 -12.95 5.01 -16.91
C THR A 101 -13.42 3.85 -16.02
N PRO A 102 -14.65 3.90 -15.45
CA PRO A 102 -15.18 2.79 -14.66
C PRO A 102 -15.11 1.43 -15.39
N ALA A 103 -15.35 1.43 -16.70
CA ALA A 103 -15.23 0.23 -17.54
C ALA A 103 -13.79 -0.31 -17.66
N SER A 104 -12.78 0.53 -17.48
CA SER A 104 -11.36 0.13 -17.57
C SER A 104 -10.81 -0.43 -16.26
N VAL A 105 -11.54 -0.31 -15.15
CA VAL A 105 -11.11 -0.75 -13.82
C VAL A 105 -10.82 -2.26 -13.80
N SER A 106 -11.57 -3.05 -14.57
CA SER A 106 -11.36 -4.50 -14.72
C SER A 106 -10.01 -4.88 -15.34
N ARG A 107 -9.33 -3.95 -16.02
CA ARG A 107 -7.99 -4.17 -16.60
C ARG A 107 -6.86 -3.87 -15.62
N LEU A 108 -7.16 -3.24 -14.48
CA LEU A 108 -6.14 -2.91 -13.50
C LEU A 108 -5.55 -4.18 -12.88
N PRO A 109 -4.24 -4.25 -12.65
CA PRO A 109 -3.66 -5.36 -11.91
C PRO A 109 -4.09 -5.28 -10.43
N SER A 110 -4.26 -6.43 -9.78
CA SER A 110 -4.82 -6.52 -8.41
C SER A 110 -4.02 -5.73 -7.37
N TRP A 111 -2.69 -5.66 -7.49
CA TRP A 111 -1.84 -4.87 -6.59
C TRP A 111 -2.15 -3.38 -6.64
N LEU A 112 -2.48 -2.86 -7.83
CA LEU A 112 -2.77 -1.44 -8.03
C LEU A 112 -4.19 -1.15 -7.57
N LEU A 113 -5.13 -2.04 -7.87
CA LEU A 113 -6.52 -1.96 -7.45
C LEU A 113 -6.63 -1.83 -5.92
N VAL A 114 -6.02 -2.73 -5.15
CA VAL A 114 -6.04 -2.69 -3.67
C VAL A 114 -5.42 -1.40 -3.11
N ARG A 115 -4.41 -0.82 -3.78
CA ARG A 115 -3.79 0.44 -3.34
C ARG A 115 -4.62 1.68 -3.69
N MET A 116 -5.39 1.62 -4.78
CA MET A 116 -6.24 2.72 -5.25
C MET A 116 -7.56 2.80 -4.49
N VAL A 117 -8.08 1.66 -4.02
CA VAL A 117 -9.29 1.59 -3.20
C VAL A 117 -9.08 2.35 -1.88
N ASP A 118 -10.11 3.10 -1.49
CA ASP A 118 -10.13 3.84 -0.24
C ASP A 118 -9.93 2.88 0.95
N PRO A 119 -9.18 3.25 2.02
CA PRO A 119 -9.06 2.42 3.21
C PRO A 119 -10.40 1.96 3.77
N ASN A 120 -11.48 2.74 3.66
CA ASN A 120 -12.81 2.32 4.09
C ASN A 120 -13.76 2.22 2.90
N PRO A 121 -13.59 1.21 2.03
CA PRO A 121 -14.43 1.10 0.85
C PRO A 121 -15.87 0.77 1.28
N PRO A 122 -16.89 1.31 0.59
CA PRO A 122 -18.25 0.90 0.85
C PRO A 122 -18.35 -0.62 0.62
N LEU A 123 -19.02 -1.30 1.55
CA LEU A 123 -19.38 -2.71 1.38
C LEU A 123 -20.29 -2.83 0.15
N PRO A 124 -20.20 -3.92 -0.63
CA PRO A 124 -21.12 -4.17 -1.73
C PRO A 124 -22.54 -4.28 -1.16
N GLY A 125 -23.42 -3.38 -1.58
CA GLY A 125 -24.83 -3.40 -1.16
C GLY A 125 -25.62 -4.48 -1.92
N PRO A 126 -26.58 -5.16 -1.29
CA PRO A 126 -27.31 -6.29 -1.90
C PRO A 126 -28.15 -5.91 -3.13
N ASN A 127 -28.58 -4.65 -3.27
CA ASN A 127 -29.51 -4.23 -4.32
C ASN A 127 -29.04 -2.92 -5.01
N ARG A 128 -28.02 -3.00 -5.87
CA ARG A 128 -27.65 -1.87 -6.75
C ARG A 128 -28.17 -1.98 -8.18
N SER A 129 -28.76 -3.11 -8.55
CA SER A 129 -29.33 -3.35 -9.89
C SER A 129 -30.54 -2.47 -10.24
N GLY A 130 -31.13 -1.74 -9.27
CA GLY A 130 -32.34 -0.93 -9.48
C GLY A 130 -32.17 0.59 -9.39
N GLN A 131 -31.00 1.12 -8.98
CA GLN A 131 -30.77 2.56 -8.97
C GLN A 131 -30.34 3.00 -10.38
N GLY A 132 -31.13 3.89 -11.00
CA GLY A 132 -31.04 4.26 -12.41
C GLY A 132 -29.63 4.57 -12.92
N ALA A 133 -29.45 4.34 -14.23
CA ALA A 133 -28.23 4.20 -15.04
C ALA A 133 -27.17 5.33 -14.99
N MET A 134 -26.92 5.96 -13.85
CA MET A 134 -25.78 6.86 -13.67
C MET A 134 -24.54 6.00 -13.42
N SER A 135 -23.48 6.24 -14.20
CA SER A 135 -22.21 5.54 -14.01
C SER A 135 -21.71 5.74 -12.57
N PRO A 136 -21.32 4.66 -11.86
CA PRO A 136 -20.89 4.79 -10.48
C PRO A 136 -19.65 5.71 -10.39
N PRO A 137 -19.48 6.47 -9.30
CA PRO A 137 -18.26 7.21 -9.05
C PRO A 137 -17.04 6.28 -9.10
N MET A 138 -15.90 6.78 -9.57
CA MET A 138 -14.69 5.97 -9.77
C MET A 138 -14.26 5.20 -8.51
N SER A 139 -14.39 5.80 -7.33
CA SER A 139 -14.08 5.15 -6.05
C SER A 139 -14.91 3.90 -5.81
N GLN A 140 -16.19 3.94 -6.18
CA GLN A 140 -17.12 2.82 -6.05
C GLN A 140 -16.82 1.76 -7.11
N ALA A 141 -16.52 2.14 -8.35
CA ALA A 141 -16.11 1.18 -9.39
C ALA A 141 -14.84 0.40 -9.00
N LEU A 142 -13.86 1.08 -8.39
CA LEU A 142 -12.64 0.46 -7.85
C LEU A 142 -12.96 -0.52 -6.71
N ALA A 143 -13.80 -0.10 -5.76
CA ALA A 143 -14.20 -0.94 -4.63
C ALA A 143 -14.98 -2.18 -5.09
N ASP A 144 -15.96 -1.99 -5.98
CA ASP A 144 -16.81 -3.06 -6.51
C ASP A 144 -15.96 -4.09 -7.29
N GLU A 145 -15.02 -3.65 -8.15
CA GLU A 145 -14.10 -4.58 -8.83
C GLU A 145 -13.16 -5.30 -7.85
N MET A 146 -12.66 -4.60 -6.82
CA MET A 146 -11.81 -5.22 -5.81
C MET A 146 -12.56 -6.32 -5.08
N TRP A 147 -13.78 -6.04 -4.61
CA TRP A 147 -14.62 -7.00 -3.93
C TRP A 147 -15.05 -8.14 -4.83
N HIS A 148 -15.33 -7.86 -6.10
CA HIS A 148 -15.63 -8.89 -7.08
C HIS A 148 -14.46 -9.88 -7.24
N ARG A 149 -13.22 -9.38 -7.39
CA ARG A 149 -12.03 -10.24 -7.45
C ARG A 149 -11.77 -10.98 -6.16
N TYR A 150 -12.08 -10.35 -5.03
CA TYR A 150 -11.97 -10.96 -3.71
C TYR A 150 -12.88 -12.18 -3.61
N GLN A 151 -14.17 -12.01 -3.93
CA GLN A 151 -15.19 -13.08 -3.90
C GLN A 151 -14.84 -14.22 -4.86
N LEU A 152 -14.30 -13.91 -6.04
CA LEU A 152 -13.86 -14.91 -7.01
C LEU A 152 -12.55 -15.61 -6.64
N GLY A 153 -11.92 -15.28 -5.50
CA GLY A 153 -10.61 -15.84 -5.11
C GLY A 153 -9.46 -15.42 -6.04
N ARG A 154 -9.63 -14.36 -6.84
CA ARG A 154 -8.61 -13.84 -7.77
C ARG A 154 -7.58 -12.92 -7.11
N LEU A 155 -7.80 -12.53 -5.85
CA LEU A 155 -6.82 -11.81 -5.05
C LEU A 155 -5.89 -12.81 -4.37
N SER A 156 -4.58 -12.67 -4.62
CA SER A 156 -3.57 -13.43 -3.89
C SER A 156 -3.64 -13.15 -2.38
N ARG A 157 -3.11 -14.08 -1.57
CA ARG A 157 -3.05 -13.95 -0.11
C ARG A 157 -2.49 -12.60 0.36
N ALA A 158 -1.38 -12.15 -0.25
CA ALA A 158 -0.77 -10.86 0.09
C ALA A 158 -1.70 -9.66 -0.21
N HIS A 159 -2.49 -9.72 -1.29
CA HIS A 159 -3.45 -8.67 -1.62
C HIS A 159 -4.66 -8.67 -0.69
N ARG A 160 -5.14 -9.85 -0.27
CA ARG A 160 -6.20 -9.98 0.74
C ARG A 160 -5.76 -9.43 2.09
N ALA A 161 -4.56 -9.78 2.54
CA ALA A 161 -3.97 -9.25 3.76
C ALA A 161 -3.77 -7.73 3.71
N LEU A 162 -3.25 -7.20 2.60
CA LEU A 162 -3.11 -5.75 2.41
C LEU A 162 -4.46 -5.03 2.40
N SER A 163 -5.47 -5.63 1.77
CA SER A 163 -6.84 -5.08 1.75
C SER A 163 -7.43 -5.04 3.17
N ALA A 164 -7.32 -6.13 3.94
CA ALA A 164 -7.75 -6.17 5.34
C ALA A 164 -6.99 -5.16 6.20
N GLN A 165 -5.66 -5.08 6.07
CA GLN A 165 -4.86 -4.09 6.80
C GLN A 165 -5.30 -2.65 6.53
N ARG A 166 -5.62 -2.31 5.27
CA ARG A 166 -6.12 -0.99 4.91
C ARG A 166 -7.54 -0.74 5.42
N GLN A 167 -8.42 -1.73 5.31
CA GLN A 167 -9.76 -1.70 5.89
C GLN A 167 -9.72 -1.32 7.37
N PHE A 168 -8.87 -2.03 8.11
CA PHE A 168 -8.82 -1.91 9.55
C PHE A 168 -7.89 -0.80 10.07
N ALA A 169 -7.10 -0.16 9.21
CA ALA A 169 -6.26 0.97 9.60
C ALA A 169 -7.06 2.18 10.10
N THR A 170 -8.30 2.34 9.61
CA THR A 170 -9.19 3.46 10.03
C THR A 170 -10.22 3.05 11.07
N ARG A 171 -10.54 1.76 11.15
CA ARG A 171 -11.55 1.18 12.03
C ARG A 171 -11.06 -0.21 12.42
N PRO A 172 -10.43 -0.40 13.60
CA PRO A 172 -9.94 -1.72 13.99
C PRO A 172 -11.09 -2.74 13.93
N PRO A 173 -10.80 -4.01 13.59
CA PRO A 173 -11.84 -5.01 13.38
C PRO A 173 -12.65 -5.24 14.65
N ILE A 174 -11.98 -5.11 15.79
CA ILE A 174 -12.54 -5.24 17.13
C ILE A 174 -11.91 -4.19 18.02
N SER A 175 -12.74 -3.43 18.71
CA SER A 175 -12.41 -2.70 19.92
C SER A 175 -12.82 -3.55 21.11
N ILE A 176 -11.87 -3.79 22.01
CA ILE A 176 -12.10 -4.56 23.23
C ILE A 176 -12.30 -3.55 24.35
N THR A 177 -13.51 -3.49 24.90
CA THR A 177 -13.80 -2.66 26.08
C THR A 177 -13.85 -3.54 27.33
N ALA A 178 -13.18 -3.08 28.38
CA ALA A 178 -13.28 -3.61 29.74
C ALA A 178 -13.48 -2.45 30.72
N ARG A 179 -13.74 -2.78 31.98
CA ARG A 179 -13.82 -1.80 33.06
C ARG A 179 -12.41 -1.25 33.31
N SER A 180 -12.34 0.04 33.66
CA SER A 180 -11.08 0.69 34.04
C SER A 180 -10.51 0.14 35.35
N THR A 181 -11.38 -0.40 36.21
CA THR A 181 -11.02 -1.07 37.47
C THR A 181 -11.62 -2.46 37.51
N TRP A 182 -10.81 -3.45 37.89
CA TRP A 182 -11.23 -4.85 37.95
C TRP A 182 -11.01 -5.44 39.36
N PRO A 183 -12.00 -6.11 39.96
CA PRO A 183 -11.80 -6.83 41.22
C PRO A 183 -10.87 -8.03 41.03
N ALA A 184 -9.98 -8.29 41.99
CA ALA A 184 -8.99 -9.37 41.90
C ALA A 184 -9.59 -10.78 41.72
N ASP A 185 -10.80 -11.00 42.27
CA ASP A 185 -11.42 -12.34 42.30
C ASP A 185 -12.44 -12.58 41.19
N LEU A 186 -12.60 -11.63 40.26
CA LEU A 186 -13.54 -11.78 39.15
C LEU A 186 -12.82 -12.06 37.82
N PRO A 187 -13.34 -12.98 36.99
CA PRO A 187 -12.78 -13.22 35.68
C PRO A 187 -12.89 -11.96 34.82
N LEU A 188 -11.85 -11.65 34.05
CA LEU A 188 -11.83 -10.54 33.12
C LEU A 188 -12.89 -10.76 32.04
N ARG A 189 -13.87 -9.85 31.97
CA ARG A 189 -14.89 -9.87 30.92
C ARG A 189 -14.66 -8.74 29.93
N VAL A 190 -14.75 -9.07 28.66
CA VAL A 190 -14.59 -8.14 27.56
C VAL A 190 -15.81 -8.13 26.66
N HIS A 191 -16.11 -6.94 26.13
CA HIS A 191 -17.12 -6.76 25.11
C HIS A 191 -16.43 -6.43 23.79
N PRO A 192 -16.18 -7.43 22.92
CA PRO A 192 -15.71 -7.15 21.59
C PRO A 192 -16.79 -6.36 20.85
N THR A 193 -16.44 -5.18 20.38
CA THR A 193 -17.30 -4.33 19.55
C THR A 193 -16.58 -4.07 18.23
N GLY A 194 -17.27 -4.09 17.11
CA GLY A 194 -16.63 -3.85 15.82
C GLY A 194 -17.30 -4.59 14.67
N ASP A 195 -16.71 -4.44 13.49
CA ASP A 195 -17.15 -5.12 12.28
C ASP A 195 -15.92 -5.64 11.56
N PHE A 196 -15.76 -6.96 11.56
CA PHE A 196 -14.72 -7.64 10.80
C PHE A 196 -15.27 -8.35 9.56
N SER A 197 -16.51 -8.05 9.18
CA SER A 197 -17.22 -8.72 8.09
C SER A 197 -16.45 -8.65 6.79
N GLY A 198 -16.48 -9.76 6.04
CA GLY A 198 -15.76 -9.90 4.79
C GLY A 198 -16.57 -10.56 3.68
N PRO A 199 -16.05 -10.52 2.44
CA PRO A 199 -16.62 -11.28 1.33
C PRO A 199 -16.51 -12.79 1.52
N LEU A 200 -15.56 -13.25 2.34
CA LEU A 200 -15.37 -14.65 2.72
C LEU A 200 -15.61 -14.80 4.23
N PRO A 201 -15.96 -16.02 4.70
CA PRO A 201 -16.07 -16.30 6.13
C PRO A 201 -14.77 -15.97 6.86
N ARG A 202 -14.90 -15.30 7.99
CA ARG A 202 -13.78 -14.84 8.81
C ARG A 202 -13.92 -15.36 10.23
N VAL A 203 -12.78 -15.63 10.83
CA VAL A 203 -12.66 -16.01 12.23
C VAL A 203 -11.78 -14.97 12.90
N CYS A 204 -12.32 -14.26 13.89
CA CYS A 204 -11.55 -13.36 14.72
C CYS A 204 -11.16 -14.07 16.01
N MET A 205 -9.87 -14.24 16.22
CA MET A 205 -9.31 -14.84 17.43
C MET A 205 -8.68 -13.74 18.28
N ILE A 206 -9.03 -13.72 19.57
CA ILE A 206 -8.44 -12.82 20.57
C ILE A 206 -7.64 -13.69 21.52
N GLU A 207 -6.32 -13.57 21.45
CA GLU A 207 -5.36 -14.38 22.23
C GLU A 207 -4.78 -13.54 23.38
N PRO A 208 -5.25 -13.72 24.63
CA PRO A 208 -4.67 -13.04 25.79
C PRO A 208 -3.20 -13.45 25.98
N GLN A 209 -2.32 -12.48 26.24
CA GLN A 209 -0.89 -12.72 26.50
C GLN A 209 -0.59 -12.76 28.00
N PHE A 210 -1.42 -13.45 28.78
CA PHE A 210 -1.22 -13.66 30.23
C PHE A 210 -1.54 -15.09 30.65
N ALA A 211 -0.98 -15.52 31.79
CA ALA A 211 -1.15 -16.89 32.28
C ALA A 211 -2.60 -17.16 32.72
N GLY A 212 -3.17 -18.27 32.25
CA GLY A 212 -4.57 -18.63 32.52
C GLY A 212 -5.59 -17.93 31.60
N GLY A 213 -5.13 -17.13 30.64
CA GLY A 213 -6.02 -16.54 29.64
C GLY A 213 -6.61 -17.58 28.68
N GLU A 214 -7.88 -17.43 28.34
CA GLU A 214 -8.61 -18.27 27.38
C GLU A 214 -8.80 -17.53 26.06
N ASP A 215 -8.52 -18.21 24.95
CA ASP A 215 -8.71 -17.65 23.60
C ASP A 215 -10.21 -17.47 23.30
N ILE A 216 -10.57 -16.28 22.82
CA ILE A 216 -11.93 -16.00 22.35
C ILE A 216 -11.96 -16.13 20.83
N THR A 217 -12.90 -16.91 20.31
CA THR A 217 -13.10 -17.06 18.87
C THR A 217 -14.48 -16.55 18.44
N LEU A 218 -14.49 -15.58 17.55
CA LEU A 218 -15.69 -15.00 16.93
C LEU A 218 -15.76 -15.41 15.47
N TYR A 219 -16.97 -15.74 14.99
CA TYR A 219 -17.20 -16.19 13.63
C TYR A 219 -18.07 -15.19 12.87
N ASP A 220 -17.66 -14.85 11.66
CA ASP A 220 -18.46 -14.16 10.66
C ASP A 220 -18.67 -15.10 9.45
N SER A 221 -19.93 -15.28 9.05
CA SER A 221 -20.30 -16.12 7.90
C SER A 221 -20.01 -15.47 6.54
N GLY A 222 -19.59 -14.20 6.53
CA GLY A 222 -19.34 -13.42 5.32
C GLY A 222 -20.63 -12.87 4.68
N TRP A 223 -20.46 -12.06 3.63
CA TRP A 223 -21.56 -11.31 2.99
C TRP A 223 -22.59 -12.16 2.21
N GLY A 224 -22.38 -13.47 2.09
CA GLY A 224 -23.18 -14.38 1.24
C GLY A 224 -24.54 -14.82 1.80
N THR A 225 -24.79 -14.63 3.09
CA THR A 225 -26.12 -14.89 3.69
C THR A 225 -26.92 -13.59 3.69
N ILE A 226 -27.70 -13.41 2.62
CA ILE A 226 -28.60 -12.28 2.39
C ILE A 226 -29.53 -12.11 3.60
N GLY A 227 -29.36 -11.00 4.34
CA GLY A 227 -30.27 -10.57 5.39
C GLY A 227 -29.64 -10.56 6.77
N HIS A 228 -29.24 -9.37 7.22
CA HIS A 228 -28.64 -9.05 8.51
C HIS A 228 -27.16 -9.44 8.64
N SER A 229 -26.29 -8.44 8.79
CA SER A 229 -25.08 -8.63 9.59
C SER A 229 -25.56 -9.16 10.94
N ARG A 230 -25.46 -10.48 11.15
CA ARG A 230 -25.62 -10.98 12.50
C ARG A 230 -24.44 -10.39 13.24
N ASN A 231 -24.72 -9.35 14.04
CA ASN A 231 -23.86 -9.03 15.16
C ASN A 231 -23.55 -10.39 15.79
N PHE A 232 -22.29 -10.81 15.78
CA PHE A 232 -21.87 -11.97 16.53
C PHE A 232 -22.49 -11.82 17.92
N VAL A 233 -23.22 -12.83 18.39
CA VAL A 233 -24.00 -12.69 19.62
C VAL A 233 -23.01 -12.70 20.77
N VAL A 234 -22.57 -11.51 21.16
CA VAL A 234 -21.86 -11.32 22.42
C VAL A 234 -22.91 -11.54 23.52
N PRO A 235 -22.67 -12.46 24.47
CA PRO A 235 -23.53 -12.58 25.64
C PRO A 235 -23.68 -11.21 26.30
N ALA A 236 -24.85 -10.92 26.88
CA ALA A 236 -25.08 -9.66 27.60
C ALA A 236 -24.01 -9.42 28.68
N ASP A 237 -23.50 -10.50 29.28
CA ASP A 237 -22.47 -10.47 30.33
C ASP A 237 -21.03 -10.40 29.79
N GLY A 238 -20.85 -10.22 28.48
CA GLY A 238 -19.54 -10.22 27.83
C GLY A 238 -18.91 -11.60 27.72
N MET A 239 -17.70 -11.65 27.17
CA MET A 239 -16.92 -12.87 27.02
C MET A 239 -15.82 -12.90 28.08
N VAL A 240 -15.58 -14.08 28.66
CA VAL A 240 -14.57 -14.27 29.70
C VAL A 240 -13.22 -14.54 29.04
N LEU A 241 -12.20 -13.75 29.40
CA LEU A 241 -10.81 -13.94 28.97
C LEU A 241 -9.99 -14.79 29.95
N GLY A 242 -10.50 -15.08 31.16
CA GLY A 242 -9.78 -15.82 32.20
C GLY A 242 -9.66 -15.03 33.52
N PRO A 243 -8.94 -15.57 34.52
CA PRO A 243 -8.69 -14.89 35.79
C PRO A 243 -7.81 -13.66 35.60
N MET A 244 -8.05 -12.61 36.39
CA MET A 244 -7.23 -11.40 36.38
C MET A 244 -5.85 -11.70 37.02
N PRO A 245 -4.73 -11.42 36.35
CA PRO A 245 -3.42 -11.54 36.98
C PRO A 245 -3.29 -10.51 38.13
N ALA A 246 -2.77 -10.93 39.28
CA ALA A 246 -2.72 -10.10 40.48
C ALA A 246 -1.81 -8.85 40.36
N ASP A 247 -0.85 -8.87 39.44
CA ASP A 247 0.25 -7.88 39.37
C ASP A 247 0.40 -7.26 37.96
N VAL A 248 -0.70 -7.12 37.21
CA VAL A 248 -0.66 -6.63 35.81
C VAL A 248 -1.52 -5.39 35.62
N ASP A 249 -0.87 -4.26 35.36
CA ASP A 249 -1.51 -2.98 35.04
C ASP A 249 -1.96 -2.89 33.57
N GLU A 250 -1.38 -3.73 32.70
CA GLU A 250 -1.64 -3.73 31.25
C GLU A 250 -1.86 -5.14 30.71
N ILE A 251 -3.05 -5.37 30.16
CA ILE A 251 -3.39 -6.62 29.51
C ILE A 251 -3.13 -6.47 28.02
N VAL A 252 -2.29 -7.34 27.49
CA VAL A 252 -1.97 -7.41 26.06
C VAL A 252 -2.76 -8.54 25.44
N CYS A 253 -3.55 -8.24 24.42
CA CYS A 253 -4.27 -9.22 23.62
C CYS A 253 -3.77 -9.15 22.17
N VAL A 254 -3.59 -10.31 21.54
CA VAL A 254 -3.29 -10.38 20.11
C VAL A 254 -4.59 -10.71 19.38
N VAL A 255 -5.04 -9.79 18.54
CA VAL A 255 -6.21 -9.99 17.68
C VAL A 255 -5.73 -10.51 16.33
N ARG A 256 -6.17 -11.71 15.95
CA ARG A 256 -5.91 -12.31 14.64
C ARG A 256 -7.20 -12.43 13.86
N LEU A 257 -7.17 -12.03 12.60
CA LEU A 257 -8.25 -12.31 11.67
C LEU A 257 -7.80 -13.38 10.70
N LEU A 258 -8.48 -14.51 10.72
CA LEU A 258 -8.29 -15.61 9.80
C LEU A 258 -9.40 -15.59 8.74
N GLU A 259 -9.05 -15.87 7.50
CA GLU A 259 -9.99 -15.99 6.39
C GLU A 259 -9.64 -17.24 5.60
N ALA A 260 -10.59 -18.18 5.50
CA ALA A 260 -10.33 -19.53 4.98
C ALA A 260 -9.12 -20.21 5.66
N GLY A 261 -8.95 -19.99 6.97
CA GLY A 261 -7.83 -20.52 7.76
C GLY A 261 -6.50 -19.77 7.61
N GLU A 262 -6.40 -18.76 6.73
CA GLU A 262 -5.19 -17.97 6.56
C GLU A 262 -5.27 -16.65 7.34
N GLN A 263 -4.22 -16.30 8.07
CA GLN A 263 -4.14 -15.00 8.74
C GLN A 263 -4.03 -13.86 7.72
N VAL A 264 -5.02 -12.96 7.73
CA VAL A 264 -5.09 -11.76 6.88
C VAL A 264 -4.84 -10.47 7.65
N TYR A 265 -5.02 -10.49 8.97
CA TYR A 265 -4.78 -9.33 9.83
C TYR A 265 -4.27 -9.76 11.21
N ARG A 266 -3.42 -8.92 11.81
CA ARG A 266 -2.92 -9.08 13.17
C ARG A 266 -2.74 -7.70 13.80
N GLU A 267 -3.30 -7.54 14.99
CA GLU A 267 -3.17 -6.34 15.81
C GLU A 267 -2.86 -6.72 17.24
N VAL A 268 -2.12 -5.86 17.93
CA VAL A 268 -1.86 -6.00 19.36
C VAL A 268 -2.66 -4.92 20.06
N VAL A 269 -3.60 -5.32 20.90
CA VAL A 269 -4.46 -4.44 21.67
C VAL A 269 -3.97 -4.46 23.11
N THR A 270 -3.60 -3.29 23.62
CA THR A 270 -3.22 -3.12 25.03
C THR A 270 -4.36 -2.45 25.77
N MET A 271 -4.76 -3.04 26.89
CA MET A 271 -5.82 -2.57 27.75
C MET A 271 -5.23 -2.22 29.11
N LYS A 272 -5.43 -1.00 29.57
CA LYS A 272 -5.03 -0.60 30.92
C LYS A 272 -6.09 -1.05 31.91
N VAL A 273 -5.67 -1.77 32.94
CA VAL A 273 -6.54 -2.21 34.04
C VAL A 273 -5.94 -1.68 35.33
N ALA A 274 -6.61 -0.73 35.97
CA ALA A 274 -6.21 -0.30 37.29
C ALA A 274 -6.70 -1.34 38.30
N ALA A 275 -5.79 -1.96 39.05
CA ALA A 275 -6.19 -2.69 40.25
C ALA A 275 -6.88 -1.70 41.20
N THR A 276 -8.05 -2.05 41.74
CA THR A 276 -8.74 -1.20 42.70
C THR A 276 -7.86 -1.03 43.93
N PRO A 277 -7.32 0.18 44.22
CA PRO A 277 -6.47 0.38 45.38
C PRO A 277 -7.39 0.43 46.60
N GLY A 278 -7.39 -0.61 47.43
CA GLY A 278 -8.06 -0.53 48.73
C GLY A 278 -8.86 -1.74 49.20
N THR A 279 -8.80 -2.89 48.54
CA THR A 279 -9.04 -4.13 49.29
C THR A 279 -7.70 -4.56 49.86
N GLU A 280 -7.35 -4.05 51.05
CA GLU A 280 -6.33 -4.66 51.90
C GLU A 280 -6.63 -6.16 51.91
N ARG A 281 -5.76 -6.96 51.29
CA ARG A 281 -5.81 -8.41 51.50
C ARG A 281 -5.79 -8.59 53.02
N PRO A 282 -6.78 -9.23 53.64
CA PRO A 282 -6.71 -9.48 55.07
C PRO A 282 -5.38 -10.19 55.29
N HIS A 283 -4.49 -9.55 56.05
CA HIS A 283 -3.24 -10.16 56.45
C HIS A 283 -3.61 -11.50 57.07
N THR A 284 -3.30 -12.59 56.36
CA THR A 284 -3.36 -13.93 56.92
C THR A 284 -2.35 -13.92 58.07
N ALA A 285 -2.85 -13.71 59.28
CA ALA A 285 -2.09 -13.92 60.49
C ALA A 285 -1.64 -15.39 60.50
N PRO A 286 -0.38 -15.66 60.89
CA PRO A 286 0.19 -17.01 60.90
C PRO A 286 -0.53 -17.97 61.84
#